data_AF-B6BT88-F1
#
_entry.id   AF-B6BT88-F1
#
_cell.length_a   1.000
_cell.length_b   1.000
_cell.length_c   1.000
_cell.angle_alpha   90.00
_cell.angle_beta   90.00
_cell.angle_gamma   90.00
#
_symmetry.space_group_name_H-M   'P 1'
#
loop_
_entity.id
_entity.type
_entity.pdbx_description
1 polymer ?
#
loop_
_entity_poly.entity_id
_entity_poly.type
_entity_poly.pdbx_seq_one_letter_code
_entity_poly.pdbx_strand_id
1 'polypeptide(L)'
;MSDCKHPNHNEQLLRINKIIGQLNGIKKMIEENRYCPEIITQLKAVSSACQSTEALLLEKHLASCVYEAFHSNNKESQEQKIKELTKLYKK
;
A
#
# COMPACT_ATOMS: atom_id res chain seq x y z
N MET A 1 12.87 15.77 -14.10
CA MET A 1 12.39 14.74 -13.15
C MET A 1 12.66 15.30 -11.77
N SER A 2 11.61 15.75 -11.08
CA SER A 2 11.75 16.50 -9.83
C SER A 2 12.20 15.58 -8.70
N ASP A 3 13.38 15.85 -8.15
CA ASP A 3 13.96 15.17 -6.98
C ASP A 3 13.13 15.47 -5.73
N CYS A 4 12.06 14.69 -5.53
CA CYS A 4 11.40 14.62 -4.23
C CYS A 4 12.04 13.45 -3.47
N LYS A 5 12.61 13.75 -2.30
CA LYS A 5 13.20 12.74 -1.41
C LYS A 5 12.08 11.82 -0.93
N HIS A 6 11.95 10.64 -1.53
CA HIS A 6 10.86 9.72 -1.22
C HIS A 6 10.84 9.38 0.28
N PRO A 7 9.67 9.37 0.93
CA PRO A 7 9.58 9.13 2.36
C PRO A 7 9.96 7.68 2.69
N ASN A 8 10.47 7.46 3.90
CA ASN A 8 11.20 6.22 4.18
C ASN A 8 10.39 4.90 4.23
N HIS A 9 9.10 4.77 4.52
CA HIS A 9 8.37 3.47 4.53
C HIS A 9 8.93 2.19 5.24
N ASN A 10 10.11 2.15 5.87
CA ASN A 10 10.67 0.90 6.47
C ASN A 10 9.74 0.29 7.54
N GLU A 11 8.96 1.11 8.23
CA GLU A 11 7.95 0.70 9.20
C GLU A 11 6.92 -0.26 8.59
N GLN A 12 6.66 -0.17 7.28
CA GLN A 12 5.69 -1.01 6.59
C GLN A 12 6.25 -2.38 6.21
N LEU A 13 7.58 -2.57 6.25
CA LEU A 13 8.20 -3.88 6.05
C LEU A 13 7.70 -4.91 7.07
N LEU A 14 7.46 -4.49 8.32
CA LEU A 14 6.90 -5.36 9.36
C LEU A 14 5.49 -5.87 8.97
N ARG A 15 4.68 -5.03 8.31
CA ARG A 15 3.33 -5.40 7.85
C ARG A 15 3.41 -6.33 6.63
N ILE A 16 4.28 -6.02 5.68
CA ILE A 16 4.53 -6.88 4.51
C ILE A 16 5.01 -8.27 4.94
N ASN A 17 5.94 -8.36 5.89
CA ASN A 17 6.43 -9.65 6.40
C ASN A 17 5.31 -10.47 7.05
N LYS A 18 4.37 -9.82 7.76
CA LYS A 18 3.18 -10.50 8.31
C LYS A 18 2.27 -11.02 7.20
N ILE A 19 2.01 -10.22 6.17
CA ILE A 19 1.20 -10.62 5.01
C ILE A 19 1.83 -11.84 4.30
N ILE A 20 3.15 -11.84 4.11
CA ILE A 20 3.88 -12.99 3.55
C ILE A 20 3.69 -14.23 4.43
N GLY A 21 3.79 -14.09 5.75
CA GLY A 21 3.52 -15.18 6.69
C GLY A 21 2.10 -15.75 6.58
N GLN A 22 1.10 -14.88 6.46
CA GLN A 22 -0.29 -15.28 6.25
C GLN A 22 -0.49 -16.04 4.93
N LEU A 23 0.10 -15.55 3.84
CA LEU A 23 0.04 -16.22 2.53
C LEU A 23 0.69 -17.61 2.58
N ASN A 24 1.82 -17.75 3.27
CA ASN A 24 2.46 -19.06 3.50
C ASN A 24 1.58 -19.99 4.32
N GLY A 25 0.85 -19.47 5.31
CA GLY A 25 -0.15 -20.24 6.06
C GLY A 25 -1.30 -20.73 5.18
N ILE A 26 -1.84 -19.85 4.34
CA ILE A 26 -2.91 -20.19 3.37
C ILE A 26 -2.44 -21.27 2.39
N LYS A 27 -1.20 -21.17 1.90
CA LYS A 27 -0.61 -22.20 1.03
C LYS A 27 -0.65 -23.58 1.70
N LYS A 28 -0.21 -23.68 2.96
CA LYS A 28 -0.27 -24.94 3.72
C LYS A 28 -1.71 -25.43 3.90
N MET A 29 -2.66 -24.53 4.19
CA MET A 29 -4.07 -24.91 4.32
C MET A 29 -4.62 -25.55 3.04
N ILE A 30 -4.19 -25.07 1.86
CA ILE A 30 -4.56 -25.65 0.57
C ILE A 30 -3.92 -27.03 0.41
N GLU A 31 -2.61 -27.16 0.68
CA GLU A 31 -1.89 -28.44 0.61
C GLU A 31 -2.50 -29.51 1.55
N GLU A 32 -3.01 -29.08 2.71
CA GLU A 32 -3.68 -29.91 3.71
C GLU A 32 -5.17 -30.18 3.39
N ASN A 33 -5.71 -29.68 2.28
CA ASN A 33 -7.12 -29.80 1.90
C ASN A 33 -8.09 -29.30 3.00
N ARG A 34 -7.74 -28.19 3.66
CA ARG A 34 -8.58 -27.55 4.69
C ARG A 34 -9.93 -27.10 4.14
N TYR A 35 -10.90 -26.95 5.03
CA TYR A 35 -12.26 -26.55 4.69
C TYR A 35 -12.31 -25.18 3.99
N CYS A 36 -12.92 -25.13 2.80
CA CYS A 36 -12.85 -23.97 1.90
C CYS A 36 -13.24 -22.62 2.57
N PRO A 37 -14.31 -22.52 3.38
CA PRO A 37 -14.65 -21.26 4.04
C PRO A 37 -13.55 -20.71 4.96
N GLU A 38 -12.72 -21.57 5.57
CA GLU A 38 -11.60 -21.14 6.41
C GLU A 38 -10.49 -20.54 5.56
N ILE A 39 -10.15 -21.17 4.44
CA ILE A 39 -9.17 -20.66 3.47
C ILE A 39 -9.63 -19.30 2.93
N ILE A 40 -10.91 -19.20 2.54
CA ILE A 40 -11.52 -17.96 2.07
C ILE A 40 -11.45 -16.86 3.15
N THR A 41 -11.71 -17.21 4.41
CA THR A 41 -11.62 -16.26 5.52
C THR A 41 -10.19 -15.73 5.70
N GLN A 42 -9.18 -16.59 5.60
CA GLN A 42 -7.78 -16.17 5.68
C GLN A 42 -7.37 -15.31 4.47
N LEU A 43 -7.82 -15.64 3.26
CA LEU A 43 -7.60 -14.81 2.07
C LEU A 43 -8.22 -13.41 2.22
N LYS A 44 -9.43 -13.31 2.79
CA LYS A 44 -10.06 -12.02 3.10
C LYS A 44 -9.24 -11.22 4.12
N ALA A 45 -8.68 -11.88 5.14
CA ALA A 45 -7.81 -11.22 6.11
C ALA A 45 -6.54 -10.67 5.45
N VAL A 46 -5.91 -11.42 4.54
CA VAL A 46 -4.77 -10.93 3.75
C VAL A 46 -5.16 -9.74 2.89
N SER A 47 -6.28 -9.80 2.18
CA SER A 47 -6.76 -8.69 1.35
C SER A 47 -6.96 -7.40 2.17
N SER A 48 -7.57 -7.51 3.34
CA SER A 48 -7.74 -6.39 4.27
C SER A 48 -6.40 -5.84 4.80
N ALA A 49 -5.45 -6.73 5.12
CA ALA A 49 -4.11 -6.32 5.54
C ALA A 49 -3.35 -5.57 4.43
N CYS A 50 -3.48 -6.00 3.17
CA CYS A 50 -2.93 -5.30 2.02
C CYS A 50 -3.54 -3.90 1.87
N GLN A 51 -4.88 -3.78 1.91
CA GLN A 51 -5.57 -2.49 1.82
C GLN A 51 -5.17 -1.53 2.95
N SER A 52 -5.04 -2.04 4.19
CA SER A 52 -4.56 -1.25 5.31
C SER A 52 -3.12 -0.76 5.11
N THR A 53 -2.25 -1.61 4.55
CA THR A 53 -0.85 -1.25 4.30
C THR A 53 -0.73 -0.22 3.16
N GLU A 54 -1.53 -0.38 2.11
CA GLU A 54 -1.66 0.59 1.01
C GLU A 54 -2.08 1.98 1.53
N ALA A 55 -3.12 2.03 2.38
CA ALA A 55 -3.60 3.29 2.94
C ALA A 55 -2.51 4.03 3.74
N LEU A 56 -1.69 3.31 4.51
CA LEU A 56 -0.58 3.90 5.26
C LEU A 56 0.54 4.43 4.35
N LEU A 57 0.82 3.74 3.23
CA LEU A 57 1.78 4.22 2.24
C LEU A 57 1.27 5.51 1.58
N LEU A 58 -0.01 5.54 1.22
CA LEU A 58 -0.65 6.72 0.65
C LEU A 58 -0.62 7.91 1.62
N GLU A 59 -1.01 7.69 2.88
CA GLU A 59 -0.97 8.72 3.92
C GLU A 59 0.43 9.34 4.04
N LYS A 60 1.47 8.50 4.09
CA LYS A 60 2.86 8.96 4.17
C LYS A 60 3.30 9.72 2.91
N HIS A 61 2.83 9.31 1.73
CA HIS A 61 3.09 10.03 0.48
C HIS A 61 2.40 11.40 0.43
N LEU A 62 1.13 11.48 0.88
CA LEU A 62 0.38 12.72 0.97
C LEU A 62 1.07 13.70 1.93
N ALA A 63 1.52 13.21 3.09
CA ALA A 63 2.17 14.02 4.12
C ALA A 63 3.58 14.50 3.75
N SER A 64 4.24 13.92 2.74
CA SER A 64 5.57 14.35 2.29
C SER A 64 5.54 14.96 0.89
N CYS A 65 5.47 14.14 -0.15
CA CYS A 65 5.70 14.56 -1.52
C CYS A 65 4.62 15.52 -2.02
N VAL A 66 3.38 15.28 -1.61
CA VAL A 66 2.25 16.13 -1.99
C VAL A 66 2.26 17.40 -1.15
N TYR A 67 2.41 17.28 0.18
CA TYR A 67 2.53 18.44 1.05
C TYR A 67 3.61 19.42 0.58
N GLU A 68 4.82 18.94 0.28
CA GLU A 68 5.93 19.75 -0.24
C GLU A 68 5.61 20.41 -1.59
N ALA A 69 5.02 19.67 -2.53
CA ALA A 69 4.63 20.21 -3.84
C ALA A 69 3.63 21.36 -3.69
N PHE A 70 2.65 21.24 -2.78
CA PHE A 70 1.68 22.30 -2.51
C PHE A 70 2.30 23.50 -1.78
N HIS A 71 3.33 23.29 -0.96
CA HIS A 71 4.07 24.39 -0.30
C HIS A 71 5.04 25.13 -1.23
N SER A 72 5.50 24.50 -2.32
CA SER A 72 6.50 25.07 -3.23
C SER A 72 6.01 26.21 -4.12
N ASN A 73 4.72 26.59 -4.08
CA ASN A 73 4.06 27.54 -5.00
C ASN A 73 4.24 27.23 -6.51
N ASN A 74 4.71 26.03 -6.86
CA ASN A 74 4.88 25.59 -8.24
C ASN A 74 3.63 24.86 -8.74
N LYS A 75 2.82 25.54 -9.55
CA LYS A 75 1.57 25.00 -10.13
C LYS A 75 1.80 23.73 -10.96
N GLU A 76 2.88 23.67 -11.74
CA GLU A 76 3.18 22.50 -12.57
C GLU A 76 3.47 21.27 -11.70
N SER A 77 4.24 21.46 -10.62
CA SER A 77 4.53 20.40 -9.64
C SER A 77 3.26 19.90 -8.93
N GLN A 78 2.36 20.82 -8.56
CA GLN A 78 1.07 20.48 -7.94
C GLN A 78 0.19 19.65 -8.88
N GLU A 79 0.01 20.10 -10.13
CA GLU A 79 -0.78 19.36 -11.13
C GLU A 79 -0.20 17.98 -11.43
N GLN A 80 1.13 17.87 -11.51
CA GLN A 80 1.80 16.59 -11.74
C GLN A 80 1.50 15.60 -10.60
N LYS A 81 1.58 16.04 -9.34
CA LYS A 81 1.30 15.19 -8.18
C LYS A 81 -0.18 14.78 -8.10
N ILE A 82 -1.11 15.67 -8.43
CA ILE A 82 -2.53 15.33 -8.52
C ILE A 82 -2.78 14.29 -9.62
N LYS A 83 -2.18 14.46 -10.81
CA LYS A 83 -2.32 13.51 -11.93
C LYS A 83 -1.78 12.13 -11.58
N GLU A 84 -0.63 12.07 -10.90
CA GLU A 84 -0.01 10.83 -10.41
C GLU A 84 -0.98 10.04 -9.51
N LEU A 85 -1.54 10.68 -8.48
CA LEU A 85 -2.51 10.06 -7.58
C LEU A 85 -3.81 9.66 -8.28
N THR A 86 -4.32 10.52 -9.17
CA THR A 86 -5.54 10.24 -9.93
C THR A 86 -5.36 8.99 -10.80
N LYS A 87 -4.17 8.77 -11.36
CA LYS A 87 -3.87 7.59 -12.17
C LYS A 87 -3.81 6.30 -11.33
N LEU A 88 -3.36 6.38 -10.08
CA LEU A 88 -3.30 5.21 -9.18
C LEU A 88 -4.69 4.77 -8.70
N TYR A 89 -5.62 5.71 -8.51
CA TYR A 89 -6.95 5.43 -7.95
C TYR A 89 -8.09 5.42 -8.98
N LYS A 90 -7.85 5.82 -10.23
CA LYS A 90 -8.75 5.50 -11.34
C LYS A 90 -8.60 4.02 -11.67
N LYS A 91 -9.62 3.24 -11.29
CA LYS A 91 -9.86 1.90 -11.84
C LYS A 91 -10.01 1.95 -13.37
#